data_AF-A0A953Z946-F1
#
_entry.id   AF-A0A953Z946-F1
#
_cell.length_a   1.000
_cell.length_b   1.000
_cell.length_c   1.000
_cell.angle_alpha   90.00
_cell.angle_beta   90.00
_cell.angle_gamma   90.00
#
_symmetry.space_group_name_H-M   'P 1'
#
loop_
_entity.id
_entity.type
_entity.pdbx_description
1 polymer ?
#
loop_
_entity_poly.entity_id
_entity_poly.type
_entity_poly.pdbx_seq_one_letter_code
_entity_poly.pdbx_strand_id
1 'polypeptide(L)'
;MAHPALSFTDHRPWVLPERPWVLEMNWDDLLFLHWPVSAAALQERLPRGLEVDTFDGAAWVGVVPFFMRMRFRGLPPLPGGHRFPELNLRSYVRHGDR
;
A
#
# COMPACT_ATOMS: atom_id res chain seq x y z
N MET A 1 -7.96 24.01 -3.36
CA MET A 1 -7.44 23.61 -4.68
C MET A 1 -7.54 22.09 -4.80
N ALA A 2 -8.05 21.57 -5.92
CA ALA A 2 -8.05 20.14 -6.19
C ALA A 2 -6.60 19.67 -6.45
N HIS A 3 -6.22 18.50 -5.94
CA HIS A 3 -4.89 17.95 -6.18
C HIS A 3 -4.80 17.45 -7.63
N PRO A 4 -3.69 17.65 -8.37
CA PRO A 4 -3.58 17.22 -9.78
C PRO A 4 -3.87 15.73 -10.01
N ALA A 5 -3.52 14.87 -9.04
CA ALA A 5 -3.85 13.44 -9.10
C ALA A 5 -5.37 13.14 -9.13
N LEU A 6 -6.22 14.12 -8.82
CA LEU A 6 -7.69 14.00 -8.89
C LEU A 6 -8.26 14.49 -10.24
N SER A 7 -7.41 14.92 -11.17
CA SER A 7 -7.82 15.32 -12.52
C SER A 7 -8.04 14.13 -13.46
N PHE A 8 -7.57 12.94 -13.10
CA PHE A 8 -7.74 11.70 -13.87
C PHE A 8 -8.30 10.61 -12.96
N THR A 9 -9.57 10.26 -13.13
CA THR A 9 -10.27 9.34 -12.23
C THR A 9 -10.85 8.09 -12.89
N ASP A 10 -10.70 7.95 -14.21
CA ASP A 10 -11.35 6.87 -14.98
C ASP A 10 -10.90 5.46 -14.58
N HIS A 11 -9.69 5.33 -14.05
CA HIS A 11 -9.14 4.06 -13.54
C HIS A 11 -9.71 3.66 -12.18
N ARG A 12 -10.48 4.52 -11.51
CA ARG A 12 -10.97 4.26 -10.15
C ARG A 12 -12.25 3.43 -10.21
N PRO A 13 -12.28 2.25 -9.59
CA PRO A 13 -13.50 1.45 -9.50
C PRO A 13 -14.52 2.00 -8.47
N TRP A 14 -14.20 3.10 -7.79
CA TRP A 14 -15.03 3.74 -6.75
C TRP A 14 -15.02 5.26 -6.87
N VAL A 15 -16.18 5.85 -6.55
CA VAL A 15 -16.42 7.31 -6.57
C VAL A 15 -15.49 8.04 -5.59
N LEU A 16 -15.10 9.26 -5.95
CA LEU A 16 -14.32 10.11 -5.05
C LEU A 16 -15.14 10.49 -3.80
N PRO A 17 -14.54 10.45 -2.61
CA PRO A 17 -15.18 11.00 -1.41
C PRO A 17 -15.45 12.50 -1.57
N GLU A 18 -16.57 12.98 -1.04
CA GLU A 18 -16.91 14.42 -1.04
C GLU A 18 -15.99 15.25 -0.13
N ARG A 19 -15.34 14.60 0.83
CA ARG A 19 -14.44 15.25 1.78
C ARG A 19 -13.09 15.62 1.15
N PRO A 20 -12.48 16.76 1.57
CA PRO A 20 -11.09 17.07 1.30
C PRO A 20 -10.11 15.92 1.55
N TRP A 21 -9.14 15.74 0.66
CA TRP A 21 -7.94 14.94 0.98
C TRP A 21 -7.19 15.57 2.15
N VAL A 22 -6.56 14.74 2.99
CA VAL A 22 -5.87 15.19 4.22
C VAL A 22 -4.35 15.03 4.09
N LEU A 23 -3.91 13.98 3.38
CA LEU A 23 -2.51 13.59 3.28
C LEU A 23 -2.16 13.32 1.82
N GLU A 24 -1.07 13.90 1.36
CA GLU A 24 -0.42 13.59 0.10
C GLU A 24 0.80 12.71 0.40
N MET A 25 0.97 11.64 -0.36
CA MET A 25 2.11 10.72 -0.27
C MET A 25 2.69 10.53 -1.65
N ASN A 26 3.97 10.84 -1.80
CA ASN A 26 4.76 10.53 -2.99
C ASN A 26 5.74 9.43 -2.60
N TRP A 27 5.73 8.33 -3.35
CA TRP A 27 6.64 7.21 -3.15
C TRP A 27 7.73 7.34 -4.22
N ASP A 28 8.97 7.49 -3.79
CA ASP A 28 10.11 7.66 -4.68
C ASP A 28 11.02 6.44 -4.61
N ASP A 29 11.72 6.16 -5.72
CA ASP A 29 12.74 5.11 -5.80
C ASP A 29 12.21 3.73 -5.33
N LEU A 30 11.03 3.32 -5.83
CA LEU A 30 10.41 2.06 -5.44
C LEU A 30 11.18 0.85 -5.99
N LEU A 31 11.36 -0.15 -5.14
CA LEU A 31 11.82 -1.48 -5.54
C LEU A 31 10.79 -2.54 -5.12
N PHE A 32 10.44 -3.43 -6.04
CA PHE A 32 9.53 -4.54 -5.79
C PHE A 32 10.30 -5.86 -5.80
N LEU A 33 10.32 -6.54 -4.66
CA LEU A 33 10.96 -7.84 -4.51
C LEU A 33 9.94 -8.85 -4.00
N HIS A 34 9.88 -10.03 -4.62
CA HIS A 34 8.92 -11.06 -4.29
C HIS A 34 9.63 -12.40 -4.11
N TRP A 35 9.25 -13.14 -3.06
CA TRP A 35 9.74 -14.49 -2.83
C TRP A 35 8.57 -15.45 -2.56
N PRO A 36 8.62 -16.65 -3.14
CA PRO A 36 7.69 -17.71 -2.79
C PRO A 36 7.99 -18.22 -1.37
N VAL A 37 6.94 -18.49 -0.61
CA VAL A 37 7.02 -19.00 0.76
C VAL A 37 6.01 -20.13 0.97
N SER A 38 6.17 -20.89 2.06
CA SER A 38 5.19 -21.91 2.47
C SER A 38 3.86 -21.25 2.83
N ALA A 39 2.79 -21.66 2.13
CA ALA A 39 1.43 -21.18 2.38
C ALA A 39 0.97 -21.52 3.81
N ALA A 40 1.26 -22.74 4.29
CA ALA A 40 0.92 -23.15 5.64
C ALA A 40 1.61 -22.27 6.70
N ALA A 41 2.91 -22.01 6.53
CA ALA A 41 3.64 -21.16 7.46
C ALA A 41 3.14 -19.71 7.46
N LEU A 42 2.73 -19.20 6.29
CA LEU A 42 2.16 -17.86 6.18
C LEU A 42 0.76 -17.78 6.79
N GLN A 43 -0.06 -18.81 6.61
CA GLN A 43 -1.42 -18.90 7.13
C GLN A 43 -1.46 -18.81 8.66
N GLU A 44 -0.51 -19.43 9.35
CA GLU A 44 -0.38 -19.38 10.81
C GLU A 44 -0.13 -17.96 11.35
N ARG A 45 0.38 -17.05 10.51
CA ARG A 45 0.70 -15.66 10.88
C ARG A 45 -0.41 -14.69 10.54
N LEU A 46 -1.43 -15.11 9.81
CA LEU A 46 -2.53 -14.24 9.42
C LEU A 46 -3.50 -14.00 10.59
N PRO A 47 -4.06 -12.79 10.71
CA PRO A 47 -5.24 -12.54 11.52
C PRO A 47 -6.40 -13.48 11.19
N ARG A 48 -7.26 -13.76 12.16
CA ARG A 48 -8.47 -14.57 11.95
C ARG A 48 -9.36 -13.98 10.86
N GLY A 49 -9.95 -14.85 10.03
CA GLY A 49 -10.82 -14.47 8.93
C GLY A 49 -10.10 -14.22 7.61
N LEU A 50 -8.77 -14.29 7.58
CA LEU A 50 -7.98 -14.19 6.36
C LEU A 50 -7.39 -15.54 5.98
N GLU A 51 -7.49 -15.87 4.70
CA GLU A 51 -6.88 -17.06 4.10
C GLU A 51 -5.74 -16.64 3.18
N VAL A 52 -4.64 -17.39 3.14
CA VAL A 52 -3.53 -17.12 2.24
C VAL A 52 -4.00 -17.28 0.80
N ASP A 53 -3.76 -16.25 -0.02
CA ASP A 53 -3.96 -16.37 -1.46
C ASP A 53 -2.68 -16.89 -2.11
N THR A 54 -2.85 -17.76 -3.11
CA THR A 54 -1.73 -18.40 -3.79
C THR A 54 -1.76 -18.08 -5.28
N PHE A 55 -0.57 -17.89 -5.84
CA PHE A 55 -0.36 -17.69 -7.26
C PHE A 55 0.69 -18.68 -7.73
N ASP A 56 0.40 -19.40 -8.81
CA ASP A 56 1.20 -20.53 -9.32
C ASP A 56 1.55 -21.57 -8.24
N GLY A 57 0.57 -21.86 -7.36
CA GLY A 57 0.70 -22.87 -6.30
C GLY A 57 1.58 -22.45 -5.12
N ALA A 58 2.08 -21.22 -5.09
CA ALA A 58 2.89 -20.68 -4.00
C ALA A 58 2.19 -19.49 -3.33
N ALA A 59 2.46 -19.31 -2.03
CA ALA A 59 2.19 -18.05 -1.35
C ALA A 59 3.36 -17.10 -1.57
N TRP A 60 3.12 -15.80 -1.56
CA TRP A 60 4.12 -14.80 -1.91
C TRP A 60 4.24 -13.73 -0.84
N VAL A 61 5.49 -13.41 -0.48
CA VAL A 61 5.82 -12.26 0.35
C VAL A 61 6.51 -11.21 -0.51
N GLY A 62 5.94 -10.00 -0.52
CA GLY A 62 6.51 -8.82 -1.15
C GLY A 62 7.26 -7.97 -0.14
N VAL A 63 8.49 -7.59 -0.48
CA VAL A 63 9.31 -6.62 0.26
C VAL A 63 9.47 -5.39 -0.62
N VAL A 64 8.96 -4.26 -0.16
CA VAL A 64 8.90 -3.03 -0.95
C VAL A 64 9.54 -1.89 -0.17
N PRO A 65 10.86 -1.67 -0.30
CA PRO A 65 11.51 -0.47 0.20
C PRO A 65 11.26 0.70 -0.76
N PHE A 66 11.05 1.88 -0.19
CA PHE A 66 10.93 3.13 -0.94
C PHE A 66 11.20 4.33 -0.03
N PHE A 67 11.38 5.51 -0.62
CA PHE A 67 11.38 6.76 0.12
C PHE A 67 9.98 7.36 0.11
N MET A 68 9.38 7.49 1.28
CA MET A 68 8.12 8.19 1.47
C MET A 68 8.41 9.70 1.56
N ARG A 69 7.71 10.50 0.74
CA ARG A 69 7.55 11.94 0.96
C ARG A 69 6.09 12.25 1.27
N MET A 70 5.83 12.90 2.41
CA MET A 70 4.47 13.18 2.84
C MET A 70 4.22 14.65 3.16
N ARG A 71 2.97 15.09 2.94
CA ARG A 71 2.52 16.44 3.26
C ARG A 71 1.06 16.45 3.71
N PHE A 72 0.82 17.04 4.88
CA PHE A 72 -0.53 17.31 5.33
C PHE A 72 -1.12 18.52 4.59
N ARG A 73 -2.39 18.42 4.20
CA ARG A 73 -3.09 19.51 3.52
C ARG A 73 -3.15 20.74 4.41
N GLY A 74 -2.69 21.88 3.88
CA GLY A 74 -2.79 23.17 4.54
C GLY A 74 -1.81 23.42 5.68
N LEU A 75 -0.89 22.48 5.93
CA LEU A 75 0.19 22.63 6.91
C LEU A 75 1.55 22.75 6.21
N PRO A 76 2.51 23.49 6.80
CA PRO A 76 3.88 23.49 6.31
C PRO A 76 4.50 22.09 6.45
N PRO A 77 5.56 21.77 5.67
CA PRO A 77 6.28 20.50 5.82
C PRO A 77 6.75 20.30 7.26
N LEU A 78 6.56 19.10 7.79
CA LEU A 78 7.06 18.75 9.12
C LEU A 78 8.61 18.71 9.09
N PRO A 79 9.30 19.47 9.96
CA PRO A 79 10.76 19.42 10.06
C PRO A 79 11.23 17.99 10.33
N GLY A 80 12.10 17.46 9.46
CA GLY A 80 12.63 16.10 9.57
C GLY A 80 11.66 14.94 9.31
N GLY A 81 10.35 15.18 9.27
CA GLY A 81 9.32 14.13 9.11
C GLY A 81 8.65 14.07 7.73
N HIS A 82 9.03 14.93 6.80
CA HIS A 82 8.39 15.01 5.48
C HIS A 82 9.02 14.07 4.43
N ARG A 83 10.20 13.48 4.71
CA ARG A 83 10.84 12.46 3.86
C ARG A 83 11.58 11.42 4.70
N PHE A 84 11.27 10.14 4.51
CA PHE A 84 11.89 9.05 5.27
C PHE A 84 11.89 7.73 4.49
N PRO A 85 12.82 6.79 4.77
CA PRO A 85 12.75 5.44 4.20
C PRO A 85 11.60 4.66 4.85
N GLU A 86 10.82 3.96 4.04
CA GLU A 86 9.78 3.05 4.49
C GLU A 86 9.96 1.68 3.85
N LEU A 87 9.65 0.62 4.61
CA LEU A 87 9.66 -0.76 4.14
C LEU A 87 8.29 -1.37 4.35
N ASN A 88 7.63 -1.78 3.27
CA ASN A 88 6.38 -2.51 3.34
C ASN A 88 6.65 -4.01 3.15
N LEU A 89 6.29 -4.79 4.15
CA LEU A 89 6.16 -6.25 4.02
C LEU A 89 4.68 -6.56 3.75
N ARG A 90 4.40 -7.27 2.65
CA ARG A 90 3.04 -7.58 2.23
C ARG A 90 2.91 -9.03 1.79
N SER A 91 1.70 -9.57 1.93
CA SER A 91 1.29 -10.86 1.37
C SER A 91 -0.10 -10.73 0.77
N TYR A 92 -0.45 -11.66 -0.11
CA TYR A 92 -1.79 -11.78 -0.67
C TYR A 92 -2.65 -12.68 0.20
N VAL A 93 -3.89 -12.24 0.43
CA VAL A 93 -4.87 -12.92 1.26
C VAL A 93 -6.24 -12.80 0.63
N ARG A 94 -7.10 -13.76 0.93
CA ARG A 94 -8.52 -13.74 0.62
C ARG A 94 -9.33 -13.47 1.88
N HIS A 95 -10.45 -12.77 1.72
CA HIS A 95 -11.46 -12.58 2.75
C HIS A 95 -12.85 -12.76 2.14
N GLY A 96 -13.39 -13.98 2.26
CA GLY A 96 -14.59 -14.41 1.56
C GLY A 96 -14.34 -14.56 0.05
N ASP A 97 -15.16 -13.88 -0.76
CA ASP A 97 -15.08 -13.92 -2.22
C ASP A 97 -14.11 -12.88 -2.82
N ARG A 98 -13.34 -12.17 -1.98
CA ARG A 98 -12.45 -11.07 -2.37
C ARG A 98 -11.00 -11.34 -2.00
#